data_AF-W9SJ18-F1
#
_entry.id   AF-W9SJ18-F1
#
_cell.length_a   1.000
_cell.length_b   1.000
_cell.length_c   1.000
_cell.angle_alpha   90.00
_cell.angle_beta   90.00
_cell.angle_gamma   90.00
#
_symmetry.space_group_name_H-M   'P 1'
#
loop_
_entity.id
_entity.type
_entity.pdbx_description
1 polymer ?
#
loop_
_entity_poly.entity_id
_entity_poly.type
_entity_poly.pdbx_seq_one_letter_code
_entity_poly.pdbx_strand_id
1 'polypeptide(L)'
;MASSSSSSFQFLLLLVQCLFFFYNGTLSNAQITPILPITKDASTLQYLTSVDHGNSLLPTKLVLDLGGPFLWMDCGSRDLFSPGRLISRGSIRCLAAKSSSRRNSDDKSDVCAIFSENRIGKVRGRGDVAEDILAVDLVDPSKAEEIRTVGKYLHNNFLFACAEKSLLSGLASGAKGILGLGRARISLPSQISSGLDSKWEFTLCLSSSNGVVLHENGRYMSSYFGSEISNSLVYTPLILSGEGDSQNDYFINLKSISIGGKRLSFDVEKAKLSTIVPYTTMESSIYAVFVKAYERAALSMNMTRVESVAPFGLCFGVETVPKTRFGPEVPDVELGLQSELVKWRIHGRNLMVKVSDEVVCLGFLDGGLELGASIVLGGFQLEDVVLHFDVGSSMMGFSPLLKWKRSCSDFGFGATPLESL
;
A
#
# COMPACT_ATOMS: atom_id res chain seq x y z
N MET A 1 -55.36 -10.08 49.41
CA MET A 1 -54.85 -9.25 48.30
C MET A 1 -53.47 -8.73 48.68
N ALA A 2 -52.40 -9.50 48.48
CA ALA A 2 -51.04 -9.07 48.83
C ALA A 2 -49.93 -9.81 48.04
N SER A 3 -50.25 -10.47 46.93
CA SER A 3 -49.29 -11.29 46.17
C SER A 3 -48.89 -10.73 44.81
N SER A 4 -49.55 -9.67 44.30
CA SER A 4 -49.22 -9.12 42.97
C SER A 4 -48.13 -8.04 42.98
N SER A 5 -47.75 -7.49 44.13
CA SER A 5 -46.73 -6.45 44.23
C SER A 5 -45.30 -6.98 44.15
N SER A 6 -45.06 -8.23 44.56
CA SER A 6 -43.73 -8.86 44.59
C SER A 6 -43.20 -9.15 43.16
N SER A 7 -44.08 -9.61 42.27
CA SER A 7 -43.71 -9.92 40.88
C SER A 7 -43.30 -8.68 40.08
N SER A 8 -43.95 -7.54 40.31
CA SER A 8 -43.64 -6.29 39.62
C SER A 8 -42.29 -5.72 40.05
N PHE A 9 -41.92 -5.92 41.32
CA PHE A 9 -40.64 -5.46 41.87
C PHE A 9 -39.45 -6.28 41.32
N GLN A 10 -39.62 -7.59 41.18
CA GLN A 10 -38.61 -8.47 40.57
C GLN A 10 -38.39 -8.17 39.09
N PHE A 11 -39.46 -7.86 38.35
CA PHE A 11 -39.36 -7.49 36.93
C PHE A 11 -38.64 -6.15 36.74
N LEU A 12 -38.90 -5.17 37.62
CA LEU A 12 -38.20 -3.88 37.61
C LEU A 12 -36.71 -4.04 37.94
N LEU A 13 -36.37 -4.91 38.90
CA LEU A 13 -34.97 -5.19 39.27
C LEU A 13 -34.19 -5.84 38.11
N LEU A 14 -34.81 -6.78 37.40
CA LEU A 14 -34.23 -7.42 36.21
C LEU A 14 -34.04 -6.42 35.06
N LEU A 15 -34.98 -5.49 34.86
CA LEU A 15 -34.87 -4.43 33.86
C LEU A 15 -33.75 -3.45 34.20
N VAL A 16 -33.60 -3.07 35.47
CA VAL A 16 -32.49 -2.23 35.95
C VAL A 16 -31.15 -2.95 35.82
N GLN A 17 -31.08 -4.25 36.14
CA GLN A 17 -29.86 -5.06 35.93
C GLN A 17 -29.51 -5.18 34.45
N CYS A 18 -30.48 -5.42 33.56
CA CYS A 18 -30.25 -5.38 32.11
C CYS A 18 -29.77 -4.00 31.66
N LEU A 19 -30.38 -2.90 32.12
CA LEU A 19 -29.94 -1.54 31.79
C LEU A 19 -28.52 -1.26 32.31
N PHE A 20 -28.12 -1.79 33.48
CA PHE A 20 -26.74 -1.72 33.98
C PHE A 20 -25.76 -2.55 33.14
N PHE A 21 -26.17 -3.71 32.63
CA PHE A 21 -25.36 -4.49 31.67
C PHE A 21 -25.22 -3.77 30.32
N PHE A 22 -26.25 -3.06 29.86
CA PHE A 22 -26.16 -2.22 28.66
C PHE A 22 -25.36 -0.92 28.89
N TYR A 23 -25.39 -0.35 30.10
CA TYR A 23 -24.60 0.86 30.44
C TYR A 23 -23.11 0.56 30.66
N ASN A 24 -22.77 -0.61 31.21
CA ASN A 24 -21.38 -1.02 31.42
C ASN A 24 -20.73 -1.66 30.17
N GLY A 25 -21.44 -1.75 29.04
CA GLY A 25 -20.93 -2.29 27.78
C GLY A 25 -20.20 -1.28 26.88
N THR A 26 -20.12 0.00 27.27
CA THR A 26 -19.56 1.05 26.40
C THR A 26 -18.46 1.83 27.10
N LEU A 27 -17.32 1.20 27.38
CA LEU A 27 -16.07 1.90 27.69
C LEU A 27 -14.86 0.99 27.45
N SER A 28 -14.56 0.77 26.17
CA SER A 28 -13.18 0.67 25.68
C SER A 28 -13.10 1.51 24.40
N ASN A 29 -13.11 2.83 24.58
CA ASN A 29 -13.03 3.84 23.53
C ASN A 29 -11.58 4.03 23.01
N ALA A 30 -10.73 3.02 23.14
CA ALA A 30 -9.39 3.05 22.60
C ALA A 30 -9.47 2.66 21.12
N GLN A 31 -9.24 3.63 20.24
CA GLN A 31 -9.28 3.46 18.78
C GLN A 31 -8.01 2.77 18.28
N ILE A 32 -7.71 1.58 18.77
CA ILE A 32 -6.44 0.90 18.50
C ILE A 32 -6.48 0.29 17.11
N THR A 33 -5.47 0.57 16.27
CA THR A 33 -5.37 0.01 14.92
C THR A 33 -4.02 -0.65 14.62
N PRO A 34 -4.00 -1.81 13.93
CA PRO A 34 -2.78 -2.38 13.36
C PRO A 34 -2.09 -1.44 12.40
N ILE A 35 -0.78 -1.34 12.54
CA ILE A 35 0.07 -0.43 11.80
C ILE A 35 1.39 -1.11 11.42
N LEU A 36 1.89 -0.76 10.25
CA LEU A 36 3.18 -1.18 9.72
C LEU A 36 3.99 0.04 9.30
N PRO A 37 5.11 0.34 9.98
CA PRO A 37 6.05 1.34 9.51
C PRO A 37 6.62 0.92 8.14
N ILE A 38 6.82 1.92 7.29
CA ILE A 38 7.50 1.76 6.00
C ILE A 38 8.74 2.64 6.00
N THR A 39 9.82 2.11 5.45
CA THR A 39 11.03 2.89 5.11
C THR A 39 11.35 2.69 3.64
N LYS A 40 11.97 3.68 3.00
CA LYS A 40 12.47 3.54 1.63
C LYS A 40 13.95 3.16 1.65
N ASP A 41 14.31 2.08 0.97
CA ASP A 41 15.72 1.72 0.78
C ASP A 41 16.35 2.69 -0.24
N ALA A 42 17.42 3.37 0.16
CA ALA A 42 18.10 4.33 -0.70
C ALA A 42 18.76 3.66 -1.93
N SER A 43 19.16 2.39 -1.82
CA SER A 43 19.90 1.71 -2.90
C SER A 43 18.98 1.16 -3.99
N THR A 44 17.90 0.49 -3.58
CA THR A 44 16.97 -0.17 -4.52
C THR A 44 15.70 0.65 -4.78
N LEU A 45 15.47 1.71 -3.99
CA LEU A 45 14.23 2.49 -3.97
C LEU A 45 12.98 1.69 -3.58
N GLN A 46 13.17 0.46 -3.06
CA GLN A 46 12.09 -0.40 -2.58
C GLN A 46 11.55 0.09 -1.24
N TYR A 47 10.27 -0.11 -1.02
CA TYR A 47 9.64 0.16 0.28
C TYR A 47 9.73 -1.08 1.16
N LEU A 48 10.26 -0.91 2.36
CA LEU A 48 10.52 -1.96 3.33
C LEU A 48 9.61 -1.78 4.54
N THR A 49 9.10 -2.90 5.03
CA THR A 49 8.39 -2.97 6.31
C THR A 49 8.95 -4.13 7.13
N SER A 50 8.49 -4.27 8.38
CA SER A 50 8.84 -5.40 9.23
C SER A 50 7.60 -5.95 9.91
N VAL A 51 7.53 -7.27 10.00
CA VAL A 51 6.53 -7.98 10.81
C VAL A 51 7.27 -8.88 11.79
N ASP A 52 6.70 -9.07 12.97
CA ASP A 52 7.22 -10.07 13.90
C ASP A 52 6.59 -11.42 13.56
N HIS A 53 7.39 -12.47 13.58
CA HIS A 53 6.96 -13.79 13.13
C HIS A 53 7.37 -14.91 14.08
N GLY A 54 6.48 -15.91 14.19
CA GLY A 54 6.66 -17.11 14.98
C GLY A 54 6.67 -16.86 16.48
N ASN A 55 6.96 -17.91 17.25
CA ASN A 55 6.97 -17.84 18.72
C ASN A 55 8.05 -16.91 19.30
N SER A 56 9.16 -16.72 18.57
CA SER A 56 10.23 -15.82 18.99
C SER A 56 9.92 -14.35 18.70
N LEU A 57 8.88 -14.06 17.92
CA LEU A 57 8.46 -12.70 17.53
C LEU A 57 9.63 -11.83 17.05
N LEU A 58 10.48 -12.41 16.19
CA LEU A 58 11.64 -11.69 15.66
C LEU A 58 11.21 -10.81 14.49
N PRO A 59 11.66 -9.54 14.44
CA PRO A 59 11.31 -8.64 13.36
C PRO A 59 11.93 -9.11 12.05
N THR A 60 11.08 -9.36 11.06
CA THR A 60 11.45 -9.84 9.74
C THR A 60 11.24 -8.74 8.73
N LYS A 61 12.34 -8.27 8.14
CA LYS A 61 12.35 -7.22 7.11
C LYS A 61 11.83 -7.77 5.79
N LEU A 62 10.88 -7.06 5.18
CA LEU A 62 10.16 -7.49 3.98
C LEU A 62 10.01 -6.32 3.00
N VAL A 63 10.08 -6.62 1.70
CA VAL A 63 9.73 -5.64 0.66
C VAL A 63 8.21 -5.58 0.51
N LEU A 64 7.65 -4.38 0.43
CA LEU A 64 6.23 -4.17 0.28
C LEU A 64 5.80 -4.26 -1.20
N ASP A 65 4.91 -5.19 -1.50
CA ASP A 65 4.32 -5.32 -2.83
C ASP A 65 2.81 -5.06 -2.78
N LEU A 66 2.40 -3.87 -3.24
CA LEU A 66 1.01 -3.44 -3.28
C LEU A 66 0.11 -4.42 -4.04
N GLY A 67 0.61 -5.05 -5.11
CA GLY A 67 -0.17 -6.03 -5.87
C GLY A 67 0.13 -7.48 -5.51
N GLY A 68 1.01 -7.71 -4.53
CA GLY A 68 1.45 -9.05 -4.14
C GLY A 68 0.31 -9.84 -3.48
N PRO A 69 0.05 -11.10 -3.86
CA PRO A 69 -1.10 -11.84 -3.37
C PRO A 69 -1.00 -12.31 -1.92
N PHE A 70 0.20 -12.41 -1.36
CA PHE A 70 0.45 -12.93 -0.03
C PHE A 70 1.84 -12.56 0.46
N LEU A 71 2.07 -12.75 1.76
CA LEU A 71 3.40 -12.81 2.33
C LEU A 71 4.12 -14.08 1.86
N TRP A 72 5.35 -13.95 1.40
CA TRP A 72 6.27 -15.08 1.26
C TRP A 72 7.63 -14.74 1.86
N MET A 73 8.30 -15.74 2.44
CA MET A 73 9.58 -15.59 3.13
C MET A 73 10.54 -16.74 2.81
N ASP A 74 11.86 -16.48 2.83
CA ASP A 74 12.88 -17.52 2.72
C ASP A 74 12.87 -18.42 3.96
N CYS A 75 12.35 -19.64 3.80
CA CYS A 75 12.37 -20.68 4.83
C CYS A 75 13.48 -21.74 4.59
N GLY A 76 14.22 -21.65 3.48
CA GLY A 76 15.27 -22.62 3.14
C GLY A 76 16.54 -22.46 3.97
N SER A 77 16.75 -21.26 4.52
CA SER A 77 17.84 -20.96 5.44
C SER A 77 17.57 -21.57 6.82
N ARG A 78 18.14 -22.75 7.09
CA ARG A 78 17.96 -23.56 8.32
C ARG A 78 18.28 -22.83 9.65
N ASP A 79 18.91 -21.67 9.59
CA ASP A 79 19.39 -20.93 10.75
C ASP A 79 18.40 -19.87 11.29
N LEU A 80 17.24 -19.65 10.65
CA LEU A 80 16.39 -18.48 10.97
C LEU A 80 14.90 -18.77 11.19
N PHE A 81 14.36 -19.87 10.67
CA PHE A 81 12.93 -20.14 10.71
C PHE A 81 12.65 -21.63 10.94
N SER A 82 12.04 -21.98 12.08
CA SER A 82 11.21 -23.17 12.13
C SER A 82 9.92 -22.77 11.43
N PRO A 83 9.63 -23.27 10.21
CA PRO A 83 8.37 -22.93 9.57
C PRO A 83 7.25 -23.31 10.52
N GLY A 84 6.28 -22.41 10.68
CA GLY A 84 5.03 -22.74 11.33
C GLY A 84 4.38 -23.97 10.69
N ARG A 85 3.20 -24.35 11.18
CA ARG A 85 2.56 -25.58 10.73
C ARG A 85 2.29 -25.55 9.22
N LEU A 86 2.83 -26.53 8.50
CA LEU A 86 2.56 -26.69 7.07
C LEU A 86 1.09 -27.03 6.83
N ILE A 87 0.51 -26.41 5.81
CA ILE A 87 -0.90 -26.58 5.46
C ILE A 87 -1.08 -27.80 4.58
N SER A 88 -1.98 -28.69 4.98
CA SER A 88 -2.32 -29.87 4.19
C SER A 88 -3.02 -29.51 2.89
N ARG A 89 -2.68 -30.25 1.83
CA ARG A 89 -3.35 -30.22 0.53
C ARG A 89 -4.85 -30.54 0.69
N GLY A 90 -5.69 -29.83 -0.05
CA GLY A 90 -7.15 -30.02 -0.03
C GLY A 90 -7.88 -29.41 1.18
N SER A 91 -7.15 -28.82 2.14
CA SER A 91 -7.76 -28.06 3.23
C SER A 91 -8.41 -26.76 2.73
N ILE A 92 -9.35 -26.22 3.51
CA ILE A 92 -10.00 -24.92 3.21
C ILE A 92 -8.95 -23.79 3.17
N ARG A 93 -7.92 -23.84 4.02
CA ARG A 93 -6.79 -22.91 4.02
C ARG A 93 -6.01 -22.98 2.70
N CYS A 94 -5.77 -24.18 2.19
CA CYS A 94 -5.12 -24.37 0.89
C CYS A 94 -5.96 -23.84 -0.28
N LEU A 95 -7.29 -24.03 -0.22
CA LEU A 95 -8.22 -23.46 -1.20
C LEU A 95 -8.21 -21.93 -1.16
N ALA A 96 -8.14 -21.33 0.04
CA ALA A 96 -8.04 -19.88 0.20
C ALA A 96 -6.76 -19.30 -0.43
N ALA A 97 -5.66 -20.06 -0.39
CA ALA A 97 -4.40 -19.72 -1.04
C ALA A 97 -4.42 -19.81 -2.58
N LYS A 98 -5.54 -20.22 -3.19
CA LYS A 98 -5.68 -20.47 -4.64
C LYS A 98 -4.57 -21.38 -5.20
N SER A 99 -4.17 -22.39 -4.41
CA SER A 99 -3.18 -23.39 -4.84
C SER A 99 -3.63 -24.10 -6.13
N SER A 100 -2.70 -24.26 -7.07
CA SER A 100 -2.95 -24.99 -8.32
C SER A 100 -3.11 -26.48 -8.01
N SER A 101 -4.35 -26.90 -7.77
CA SER A 101 -4.72 -28.27 -7.38
C SER A 101 -4.70 -29.27 -8.55
N ARG A 102 -3.85 -29.08 -9.57
CA ARG A 102 -3.68 -30.10 -10.61
C ARG A 102 -2.99 -31.30 -9.96
N ARG A 103 -3.73 -32.40 -9.80
CA ARG A 103 -3.19 -33.72 -9.45
C ARG A 103 -2.24 -34.16 -10.56
N ASN A 104 -0.98 -33.76 -10.50
CA ASN A 104 0.04 -34.56 -11.16
C ASN A 104 0.18 -35.82 -10.31
N SER A 105 -0.03 -36.98 -10.95
CA SER A 105 0.08 -38.31 -10.33
C SER A 105 1.42 -38.59 -9.66
N ASP A 106 2.44 -37.75 -9.92
CA ASP A 106 3.79 -37.86 -9.38
C ASP A 106 4.06 -37.02 -8.12
N ASP A 107 3.16 -36.09 -7.74
CA ASP A 107 3.39 -35.23 -6.57
C ASP A 107 2.83 -35.84 -5.28
N LYS A 108 3.67 -36.67 -4.63
CA LYS A 108 3.40 -37.38 -3.37
C LYS A 108 3.37 -36.48 -2.13
N SER A 109 3.58 -35.16 -2.25
CA SER A 109 3.57 -34.25 -1.09
C SER A 109 2.14 -33.95 -0.62
N ASP A 110 1.84 -34.26 0.64
CA ASP A 110 0.57 -33.88 1.28
C ASP A 110 0.48 -32.39 1.65
N VAL A 111 1.49 -31.60 1.28
CA VAL A 111 1.58 -30.15 1.57
C VAL A 111 0.92 -29.33 0.46
N CYS A 112 0.28 -28.23 0.88
CA CYS A 112 -0.29 -27.23 0.00
C CYS A 112 0.82 -26.40 -0.63
N ALA A 113 1.00 -26.52 -1.94
CA ALA A 113 2.02 -25.78 -2.68
C ALA A 113 1.41 -24.61 -3.47
N ILE A 114 2.11 -23.49 -3.51
CA ILE A 114 1.78 -22.30 -4.30
C ILE A 114 3.02 -21.81 -5.05
N PHE A 115 2.84 -20.96 -6.05
CA PHE A 115 3.97 -20.31 -6.70
C PHE A 115 4.17 -18.93 -6.10
N SER A 116 5.33 -18.70 -5.49
CA SER A 116 5.76 -17.38 -5.07
C SER A 116 6.49 -16.71 -6.21
N GLU A 117 6.27 -15.42 -6.38
CA GLU A 117 6.86 -14.63 -7.44
C GLU A 117 7.58 -13.42 -6.84
N ASN A 118 8.85 -13.27 -7.21
CA ASN A 118 9.58 -12.04 -7.05
C ASN A 118 9.54 -11.29 -8.39
N ARG A 119 8.61 -10.33 -8.48
CA ARG A 119 8.39 -9.49 -9.66
C ARG A 119 9.49 -8.46 -9.90
N ILE A 120 10.32 -8.17 -8.89
CA ILE A 120 11.49 -7.30 -8.99
C ILE A 120 12.64 -8.06 -9.65
N GLY A 121 12.98 -9.24 -9.10
CA GLY A 121 14.03 -10.12 -9.62
C GLY A 121 13.63 -10.94 -10.85
N LYS A 122 12.34 -10.91 -11.23
CA LYS A 122 11.73 -11.74 -12.29
C LYS A 122 11.97 -13.25 -12.09
N VAL A 123 11.89 -13.69 -10.84
CA VAL A 123 12.05 -15.11 -10.45
C VAL A 123 10.74 -15.62 -9.89
N ARG A 124 10.34 -16.81 -10.32
CA ARG A 124 9.18 -17.53 -9.79
C ARG A 124 9.64 -18.89 -9.29
N GLY A 125 9.14 -19.30 -8.13
CA GLY A 125 9.45 -20.62 -7.58
C GLY A 125 8.28 -21.21 -6.83
N ARG A 126 8.33 -22.53 -6.66
CA ARG A 126 7.39 -23.26 -5.83
C ARG A 126 7.68 -22.94 -4.36
N GLY A 127 6.64 -22.72 -3.58
CA GLY A 127 6.69 -22.57 -2.14
C GLY A 127 5.58 -23.35 -1.47
N ASP A 128 5.76 -23.65 -0.20
CA ASP A 128 4.79 -24.38 0.61
C ASP A 128 4.02 -23.42 1.51
N VAL A 129 2.70 -23.58 1.58
CA VAL A 129 1.86 -22.76 2.46
C VAL A 129 2.05 -23.23 3.90
N ALA A 130 2.34 -22.27 4.78
CA ALA A 130 2.47 -22.47 6.22
C ALA A 130 1.51 -21.54 6.98
N GLU A 131 1.17 -21.93 8.21
CA GLU A 131 0.50 -21.07 9.19
C GLU A 131 1.39 -20.86 10.41
N ASP A 132 1.51 -19.61 10.87
CA ASP A 132 2.19 -19.28 12.14
C ASP A 132 1.63 -17.98 12.74
N ILE A 133 2.17 -17.58 13.89
CA ILE A 133 1.93 -16.28 14.49
C ILE A 133 2.59 -15.20 13.63
N LEU A 134 1.79 -14.18 13.28
CA LEU A 134 2.28 -12.91 12.76
C LEU A 134 1.83 -11.80 13.71
N ALA A 135 2.75 -10.94 14.10
CA ALA A 135 2.45 -9.79 14.93
C ALA A 135 2.86 -8.47 14.27
N VAL A 136 2.01 -7.48 14.44
CA VAL A 136 2.20 -6.11 13.96
C VAL A 136 1.91 -5.14 15.10
N ASP A 137 2.46 -3.94 15.02
CA ASP A 137 2.28 -2.95 16.07
C ASP A 137 0.84 -2.44 16.11
N LEU A 138 0.40 -2.07 17.30
CA LEU A 138 -0.87 -1.40 17.55
C LEU A 138 -0.59 0.03 17.99
N VAL A 139 -1.32 0.98 17.41
CA VAL A 139 -1.26 2.40 17.81
C VAL A 139 -2.63 2.89 18.24
N ASP A 140 -2.64 3.79 19.23
CA ASP A 140 -3.82 4.53 19.66
C ASP A 140 -3.71 5.99 19.17
N PRO A 141 -4.38 6.37 18.07
CA PRO A 141 -4.31 7.72 17.51
C PRO A 141 -5.08 8.74 18.35
N SER A 142 -5.85 8.33 19.36
CA SER A 142 -6.65 9.25 20.20
C SER A 142 -5.83 10.02 21.25
N LYS A 143 -4.58 9.62 21.48
CA LYS A 143 -3.67 10.24 22.47
C LYS A 143 -2.55 11.02 21.76
N ALA A 144 -2.90 12.14 21.11
CA ALA A 144 -1.99 12.79 20.17
C ALA A 144 -1.13 13.92 20.80
N GLU A 145 0.08 13.55 21.24
CA GLU A 145 1.32 14.35 21.11
C GLU A 145 2.44 13.53 20.42
N GLU A 146 2.29 12.21 20.25
CA GLU A 146 3.22 11.34 19.50
C GLU A 146 2.53 10.02 19.17
N ILE A 147 2.72 9.49 17.95
CA ILE A 147 2.20 8.17 17.57
C ILE A 147 3.09 7.10 18.21
N ARG A 148 2.59 6.46 19.27
CA ARG A 148 3.33 5.43 20.02
C ARG A 148 2.66 4.06 19.95
N THR A 149 3.49 3.02 19.86
CA THR A 149 3.06 1.63 19.99
C THR A 149 2.47 1.40 21.37
N VAL A 150 1.19 1.00 21.43
CA VAL A 150 0.49 0.65 22.68
C VAL A 150 0.45 -0.86 22.93
N GLY A 151 0.85 -1.66 21.95
CA GLY A 151 0.89 -3.11 22.04
C GLY A 151 1.17 -3.75 20.67
N LYS A 152 0.87 -5.05 20.56
CA LYS A 152 0.95 -5.78 19.30
C LYS A 152 -0.38 -6.49 19.03
N TYR A 153 -0.77 -6.52 17.76
CA TYR A 153 -1.86 -7.36 17.27
C TYR A 153 -1.27 -8.69 16.83
N LEU A 154 -1.76 -9.79 17.40
CA LEU A 154 -1.29 -11.14 17.09
C LEU A 154 -2.33 -11.86 16.24
N HIS A 155 -1.92 -12.32 15.07
CA HIS A 155 -2.70 -13.21 14.21
C HIS A 155 -2.10 -14.62 14.30
N ASN A 156 -2.73 -15.50 15.08
CA ASN A 156 -2.15 -16.80 15.49
C ASN A 156 -2.08 -17.86 14.37
N ASN A 157 -2.82 -17.68 13.28
CA ASN A 157 -2.93 -18.64 12.19
C ASN A 157 -2.70 -17.97 10.83
N PHE A 158 -1.71 -17.09 10.76
CA PHE A 158 -1.46 -16.27 9.58
C PHE A 158 -0.87 -17.14 8.48
N LEU A 159 -1.54 -17.16 7.33
CA LEU A 159 -1.12 -17.92 6.16
C LEU A 159 -0.08 -17.14 5.36
N PHE A 160 1.02 -17.80 5.05
CA PHE A 160 2.09 -17.27 4.20
C PHE A 160 2.75 -18.40 3.40
N ALA A 161 3.60 -18.04 2.44
CA ALA A 161 4.36 -19.00 1.66
C ALA A 161 5.81 -19.09 2.16
N CYS A 162 6.28 -20.31 2.40
CA CYS A 162 7.70 -20.60 2.52
C CYS A 162 8.31 -20.76 1.14
N ALA A 163 9.25 -19.89 0.80
CA ALA A 163 9.93 -19.82 -0.48
C ALA A 163 11.40 -20.22 -0.36
N GLU A 164 12.01 -20.55 -1.50
CA GLU A 164 13.44 -20.78 -1.61
C GLU A 164 14.22 -19.45 -1.61
N LYS A 165 15.44 -19.48 -1.06
CA LYS A 165 16.38 -18.34 -1.03
C LYS A 165 16.65 -17.71 -2.40
N SER A 166 16.54 -18.48 -3.48
CA SER A 166 16.70 -18.00 -4.86
C SER A 166 15.73 -16.86 -5.21
N LEU A 167 14.55 -16.81 -4.56
CA LEU A 167 13.57 -15.75 -4.75
C LEU A 167 13.98 -14.41 -4.14
N LEU A 168 15.02 -14.34 -3.30
CA LEU A 168 15.47 -13.07 -2.72
C LEU A 168 16.27 -12.18 -3.70
N SER A 169 16.55 -12.67 -4.91
CA SER A 169 17.35 -11.94 -5.91
C SER A 169 16.78 -10.54 -6.21
N GLY A 170 17.60 -9.50 -6.11
CA GLY A 170 17.21 -8.12 -6.40
C GLY A 170 16.38 -7.42 -5.31
N LEU A 171 16.05 -8.09 -4.20
CA LEU A 171 15.45 -7.42 -3.05
C LEU A 171 16.49 -6.61 -2.26
N ALA A 172 16.04 -5.58 -1.54
CA ALA A 172 16.87 -4.75 -0.69
C ALA A 172 17.64 -5.59 0.33
N SER A 173 18.83 -5.11 0.70
CA SER A 173 19.72 -5.83 1.61
C SER A 173 19.04 -6.16 2.94
N GLY A 174 19.14 -7.42 3.34
CA GLY A 174 18.55 -7.95 4.57
C GLY A 174 17.06 -8.27 4.49
N ALA A 175 16.36 -7.96 3.40
CA ALA A 175 14.99 -8.41 3.20
C ALA A 175 14.93 -9.95 3.11
N LYS A 176 13.95 -10.54 3.78
CA LYS A 176 13.74 -12.00 3.85
C LYS A 176 12.57 -12.48 3.01
N GLY A 177 11.94 -11.58 2.27
CA GLY A 177 10.80 -11.89 1.44
C GLY A 177 10.02 -10.66 1.01
N ILE A 178 8.80 -10.89 0.53
CA ILE A 178 7.86 -9.84 0.10
C ILE A 178 6.56 -9.96 0.89
N LEU A 179 6.07 -8.83 1.37
CA LEU A 179 4.75 -8.68 1.98
C LEU A 179 3.75 -8.17 0.94
N GLY A 180 2.80 -9.01 0.56
CA GLY A 180 1.75 -8.68 -0.40
C GLY A 180 0.52 -8.00 0.21
N LEU A 181 0.10 -6.87 -0.38
CA LEU A 181 -1.13 -6.15 -0.04
C LEU A 181 -2.27 -6.32 -1.06
N GLY A 182 -2.09 -7.19 -2.05
CA GLY A 182 -2.97 -7.34 -3.20
C GLY A 182 -4.35 -7.93 -2.88
N ARG A 183 -5.18 -8.04 -3.91
CA ARG A 183 -6.58 -8.49 -3.85
C ARG A 183 -6.72 -10.02 -3.72
N ALA A 184 -6.08 -10.60 -2.71
CA ALA A 184 -6.10 -12.03 -2.44
C ALA A 184 -6.49 -12.35 -0.98
N ARG A 185 -7.15 -13.50 -0.79
CA ARG A 185 -7.68 -13.93 0.52
C ARG A 185 -6.61 -14.15 1.59
N ILE A 186 -5.39 -14.44 1.16
CA ILE A 186 -4.23 -14.63 2.06
C ILE A 186 -3.24 -13.47 1.98
N SER A 187 -3.65 -12.31 1.45
CA SER A 187 -2.91 -11.06 1.59
C SER A 187 -2.95 -10.57 3.04
N LEU A 188 -1.99 -9.72 3.42
CA LEU A 188 -1.97 -9.16 4.77
C LEU A 188 -3.27 -8.40 5.11
N PRO A 189 -3.76 -7.44 4.29
CA PRO A 189 -4.98 -6.71 4.63
C PRO A 189 -6.18 -7.64 4.79
N SER A 190 -6.32 -8.65 3.92
CA SER A 190 -7.45 -9.59 4.00
C SER A 190 -7.45 -10.41 5.29
N GLN A 191 -6.28 -10.89 5.71
CA GLN A 191 -6.16 -11.72 6.92
C GLN A 191 -6.31 -10.90 8.21
N ILE A 192 -5.76 -9.67 8.26
CA ILE A 192 -5.98 -8.76 9.38
C ILE A 192 -7.46 -8.41 9.51
N SER A 193 -8.12 -8.01 8.41
CA SER A 193 -9.55 -7.70 8.42
C SER A 193 -10.40 -8.88 8.88
N SER A 194 -10.11 -10.09 8.39
CA SER A 194 -10.81 -11.30 8.83
C SER A 194 -10.57 -11.62 10.31
N GLY A 195 -9.36 -11.38 10.83
CA GLY A 195 -9.03 -11.63 12.23
C GLY A 195 -9.61 -10.58 13.19
N LEU A 196 -9.99 -9.41 12.68
CA LEU A 196 -10.61 -8.32 13.43
C LEU A 196 -12.13 -8.21 13.22
N ASP A 197 -12.72 -9.10 12.41
CA ASP A 197 -14.12 -9.04 11.98
C ASP A 197 -14.49 -7.65 11.40
N SER A 198 -13.60 -7.12 10.57
CA SER A 198 -13.72 -5.80 9.97
C SER A 198 -13.74 -5.87 8.45
N LYS A 199 -14.02 -4.73 7.81
CA LYS A 199 -14.03 -4.64 6.36
C LYS A 199 -12.62 -4.84 5.79
N TRP A 200 -12.54 -5.36 4.57
CA TRP A 200 -11.28 -5.52 3.85
C TRP A 200 -10.81 -4.17 3.32
N GLU A 201 -10.16 -3.40 4.19
CA GLU A 201 -9.71 -2.03 3.91
C GLU A 201 -8.34 -1.76 4.54
N PHE A 202 -7.55 -0.90 3.91
CA PHE A 202 -6.29 -0.41 4.45
C PHE A 202 -5.91 0.96 3.86
N THR A 203 -5.05 1.69 4.57
CA THR A 203 -4.45 2.93 4.09
C THR A 203 -2.97 2.74 3.84
N LEU A 204 -2.48 3.29 2.73
CA LEU A 204 -1.08 3.36 2.38
C LEU A 204 -0.67 4.83 2.29
N CYS A 205 0.41 5.20 2.97
CA CYS A 205 1.02 6.52 2.88
C CYS A 205 2.54 6.34 2.73
N LEU A 206 3.06 6.47 1.51
CA LEU A 206 4.48 6.31 1.23
C LEU A 206 5.22 7.63 1.41
N SER A 207 6.50 7.57 1.77
CA SER A 207 7.37 8.75 1.75
C SER A 207 8.77 8.37 1.31
N SER A 208 9.58 9.38 0.98
CA SER A 208 11.00 9.22 0.71
C SER A 208 11.81 8.78 1.95
N SER A 209 11.27 9.02 3.15
CA SER A 209 11.83 8.57 4.44
C SER A 209 10.95 7.52 5.11
N ASN A 210 9.92 7.98 5.83
CA ASN A 210 9.06 7.13 6.65
C ASN A 210 7.63 7.17 6.12
N GLY A 211 7.04 6.00 5.92
CA GLY A 211 5.65 5.84 5.54
C GLY A 211 4.93 4.89 6.47
N VAL A 212 3.69 4.55 6.11
CA VAL A 212 2.86 3.67 6.91
C VAL A 212 1.87 2.86 6.06
N VAL A 213 1.61 1.63 6.47
CA VAL A 213 0.36 0.90 6.17
C VAL A 213 -0.47 0.82 7.44
N LEU A 214 -1.74 1.19 7.35
CA LEU A 214 -2.69 1.14 8.45
C LEU A 214 -3.84 0.23 8.07
N HIS A 215 -4.28 -0.62 8.99
CA HIS A 215 -5.59 -1.23 8.85
C HIS A 215 -6.67 -0.17 9.09
N GLU A 216 -7.69 -0.12 8.23
CA GLU A 216 -8.80 0.82 8.37
C GLU A 216 -10.07 0.11 8.84
N ASN A 217 -10.79 0.79 9.72
CA ASN A 217 -12.13 0.39 10.15
C ASN A 217 -13.07 1.61 10.20
N GLY A 218 -12.93 2.50 9.22
CA GLY A 218 -13.80 3.67 9.01
C GLY A 218 -13.72 4.81 10.04
N ARG A 219 -12.95 4.67 11.13
CA ARG A 219 -12.81 5.69 12.19
C ARG A 219 -11.37 6.13 12.47
N TYR A 220 -10.38 5.42 11.94
CA TYR A 220 -8.97 5.62 12.29
C TYR A 220 -8.28 6.67 11.43
N MET A 221 -8.61 6.73 10.14
CA MET A 221 -8.11 7.75 9.22
C MET A 221 -8.19 9.19 9.78
N SER A 222 -9.33 9.60 10.34
CA SER A 222 -9.52 10.97 10.87
C SER A 222 -8.66 11.23 12.10
N SER A 223 -8.57 10.27 13.02
CA SER A 223 -7.75 10.41 14.23
C SER A 223 -6.25 10.38 13.92
N TYR A 224 -5.85 9.62 12.89
CA TYR A 224 -4.44 9.45 12.53
C TYR A 224 -3.92 10.58 11.62
N PHE A 225 -4.63 10.88 10.53
CA PHE A 225 -4.20 11.90 9.56
C PHE A 225 -4.76 13.29 9.84
N GLY A 226 -5.79 13.38 10.67
CA GLY A 226 -6.56 14.61 10.88
C GLY A 226 -7.79 14.69 9.96
N SER A 227 -8.83 15.34 10.47
CA SER A 227 -10.13 15.44 9.79
C SER A 227 -10.07 16.18 8.45
N GLU A 228 -9.18 17.17 8.31
CA GLU A 228 -8.97 17.91 7.06
C GLU A 228 -8.55 16.98 5.92
N ILE A 229 -7.60 16.08 6.20
CA ILE A 229 -7.09 15.12 5.22
C ILE A 229 -8.15 14.05 4.95
N SER A 230 -8.74 13.45 5.98
CA SER A 230 -9.73 12.38 5.81
C SER A 230 -10.97 12.86 5.04
N ASN A 231 -11.42 14.09 5.29
CA ASN A 231 -12.60 14.66 4.61
C ASN A 231 -12.29 15.15 3.19
N SER A 232 -11.01 15.27 2.82
CA SER A 232 -10.57 15.69 1.48
C SER A 232 -10.36 14.53 0.50
N LEU A 233 -10.53 13.28 0.94
CA LEU A 233 -10.38 12.10 0.09
C LEU A 233 -11.34 12.15 -1.10
N VAL A 234 -10.79 11.99 -2.30
CA VAL A 234 -11.54 11.84 -3.54
C VAL A 234 -11.50 10.37 -3.94
N TYR A 235 -12.64 9.79 -4.30
CA TYR A 235 -12.74 8.36 -4.57
C TYR A 235 -12.85 8.04 -6.07
N THR A 236 -12.25 6.93 -6.46
CA THR A 236 -12.33 6.35 -7.81
C THR A 236 -12.55 4.83 -7.71
N PRO A 237 -13.28 4.21 -8.65
CA PRO A 237 -13.45 2.75 -8.67
C PRO A 237 -12.13 2.02 -8.92
N LEU A 238 -11.90 0.95 -8.16
CA LEU A 238 -10.87 -0.05 -8.44
C LEU A 238 -11.39 -1.04 -9.48
N ILE A 239 -10.67 -1.18 -10.58
CA ILE A 239 -11.03 -2.07 -11.69
C ILE A 239 -10.14 -3.31 -11.72
N LEU A 240 -10.62 -4.36 -12.37
CA LEU A 240 -9.85 -5.59 -12.61
C LEU A 240 -9.02 -5.45 -13.89
N SER A 241 -7.89 -6.17 -13.99
CA SER A 241 -7.06 -6.13 -15.20
C SER A 241 -7.73 -6.72 -16.43
N GLY A 242 -8.75 -7.58 -16.26
CA GLY A 242 -9.45 -8.29 -17.33
C GLY A 242 -8.95 -9.72 -17.55
N GLU A 243 -7.63 -9.96 -17.58
CA GLU A 243 -7.01 -11.30 -17.75
C GLU A 243 -5.61 -11.39 -17.08
N GLY A 244 -5.13 -12.61 -16.76
CA GLY A 244 -3.73 -12.92 -16.37
C GLY A 244 -3.33 -12.83 -14.88
N ASP A 245 -2.03 -13.02 -14.59
CA ASP A 245 -1.38 -12.98 -13.25
C ASP A 245 -1.56 -11.64 -12.48
N SER A 246 -2.12 -10.62 -13.13
CA SER A 246 -2.42 -9.29 -12.56
C SER A 246 -3.77 -9.19 -11.83
N GLN A 247 -4.45 -10.31 -11.54
CA GLN A 247 -5.75 -10.30 -10.82
C GLN A 247 -5.68 -9.66 -9.43
N ASN A 248 -4.50 -9.67 -8.79
CA ASN A 248 -4.32 -9.17 -7.43
C ASN A 248 -3.87 -7.71 -7.40
N ASP A 249 -3.46 -7.16 -8.55
CA ASP A 249 -3.02 -5.78 -8.67
C ASP A 249 -4.20 -4.80 -8.56
N TYR A 250 -3.88 -3.55 -8.18
CA TYR A 250 -4.84 -2.46 -8.13
C TYR A 250 -4.76 -1.62 -9.39
N PHE A 251 -5.88 -1.48 -10.08
CA PHE A 251 -6.04 -0.61 -11.24
C PHE A 251 -7.09 0.45 -10.97
N ILE A 252 -6.87 1.64 -11.51
CA ILE A 252 -7.84 2.73 -11.54
C ILE A 252 -8.20 3.06 -12.98
N ASN A 253 -9.41 3.55 -13.18
CA ASN A 253 -9.84 4.06 -14.49
C ASN A 253 -9.06 5.33 -14.81
N LEU A 254 -8.48 5.39 -16.00
CA LEU A 254 -7.75 6.55 -16.49
C LEU A 254 -8.29 6.91 -17.86
N LYS A 255 -8.88 8.10 -17.99
CA LYS A 255 -9.53 8.59 -19.21
C LYS A 255 -8.72 9.64 -19.96
N SER A 256 -7.89 10.37 -19.25
CA SER A 256 -7.07 11.42 -19.85
C SER A 256 -5.81 11.69 -19.04
N ILE A 257 -4.79 12.16 -19.73
CA ILE A 257 -3.62 12.80 -19.13
C ILE A 257 -3.55 14.21 -19.69
N SER A 258 -3.35 15.19 -18.81
CA SER A 258 -3.13 16.59 -19.20
C SER A 258 -1.84 17.12 -18.61
N ILE A 259 -1.14 17.96 -19.36
CA ILE A 259 0.08 18.64 -18.93
C ILE A 259 -0.13 20.14 -19.04
N GLY A 260 0.05 20.88 -17.94
CA GLY A 260 -0.19 22.33 -17.92
C GLY A 260 -1.60 22.70 -18.40
N GLY A 261 -2.59 21.87 -18.04
CA GLY A 261 -4.00 22.03 -18.44
C GLY A 261 -4.34 21.60 -19.88
N LYS A 262 -3.37 21.14 -20.68
CA LYS A 262 -3.60 20.66 -22.05
C LYS A 262 -3.68 19.14 -22.09
N ARG A 263 -4.83 18.61 -22.51
CA ARG A 263 -5.06 17.16 -22.69
C ARG A 263 -4.18 16.60 -23.82
N LEU A 264 -3.58 15.45 -23.57
CA LEU A 264 -2.79 14.70 -24.55
C LEU A 264 -3.68 13.89 -25.50
N SER A 265 -3.24 13.76 -26.75
CA SER A 265 -4.00 13.11 -27.83
C SER A 265 -3.63 11.63 -27.98
N PHE A 266 -4.00 10.83 -26.98
CA PHE A 266 -3.97 9.36 -27.03
C PHE A 266 -5.06 8.80 -26.14
N ASP A 267 -5.45 7.56 -26.39
CA ASP A 267 -6.42 6.84 -25.57
C ASP A 267 -5.71 6.09 -24.45
N VAL A 268 -6.26 6.21 -23.25
CA VAL A 268 -5.88 5.43 -22.07
C VAL A 268 -7.16 4.87 -21.46
N GLU A 269 -7.04 3.72 -20.82
CA GLU A 269 -8.18 3.05 -20.18
C GLU A 269 -7.99 2.90 -18.68
N LYS A 270 -6.76 2.55 -18.26
CA LYS A 270 -6.46 2.20 -16.89
C LYS A 270 -4.99 2.47 -16.57
N ALA A 271 -4.73 2.71 -15.29
CA ALA A 271 -3.39 2.73 -14.74
C ALA A 271 -3.29 1.73 -13.59
N LYS A 272 -2.18 0.99 -13.54
CA LYS A 272 -1.82 0.11 -12.41
C LYS A 272 -1.13 0.94 -11.33
N LEU A 273 -1.42 0.68 -10.06
CA LEU A 273 -0.65 1.21 -8.92
C LEU A 273 0.39 0.19 -8.49
N SER A 274 1.63 0.61 -8.20
CA SER A 274 2.68 -0.31 -7.79
C SER A 274 3.74 0.32 -6.88
N THR A 275 4.17 -0.46 -5.88
CA THR A 275 5.27 -0.12 -4.96
C THR A 275 6.60 -0.77 -5.33
N ILE A 276 6.60 -1.67 -6.31
CA ILE A 276 7.80 -2.42 -6.74
C ILE A 276 8.44 -1.85 -8.00
N VAL A 277 7.80 -0.85 -8.63
CA VAL A 277 8.44 0.02 -9.61
C VAL A 277 8.67 1.41 -8.97
N PRO A 278 9.90 1.93 -8.97
CA PRO A 278 10.23 3.15 -8.24
C PRO A 278 9.66 4.42 -8.90
N TYR A 279 9.57 4.43 -10.22
CA TYR A 279 9.08 5.55 -11.01
C TYR A 279 7.95 5.07 -11.93
N THR A 280 7.09 5.99 -12.31
CA THR A 280 6.01 5.69 -13.26
C THR A 280 6.60 5.27 -14.60
N THR A 281 6.14 4.14 -15.12
CA THR A 281 6.50 3.64 -16.45
C THR A 281 5.29 3.73 -17.37
N MET A 282 5.54 4.11 -18.61
CA MET A 282 4.53 4.16 -19.67
C MET A 282 4.99 3.31 -20.85
N GLU A 283 4.04 2.68 -21.56
CA GLU A 283 4.32 2.05 -22.85
C GLU A 283 4.96 3.08 -23.79
N SER A 284 5.90 2.64 -24.62
CA SER A 284 6.79 3.52 -25.38
C SER A 284 6.07 4.56 -26.24
N SER A 285 4.95 4.22 -26.88
CA SER A 285 4.17 5.18 -27.68
C SER A 285 3.53 6.27 -26.82
N ILE A 286 3.00 5.91 -25.65
CA ILE A 286 2.45 6.86 -24.67
C ILE A 286 3.57 7.74 -24.10
N TYR A 287 4.70 7.12 -23.71
CA TYR A 287 5.85 7.81 -23.15
C TYR A 287 6.39 8.88 -24.10
N ALA A 288 6.55 8.54 -25.39
CA ALA A 288 7.07 9.45 -26.40
C ALA A 288 6.19 10.70 -26.57
N VAL A 289 4.85 10.53 -26.56
CA VAL A 289 3.91 11.67 -26.62
C VAL A 289 3.97 12.48 -25.33
N PHE A 290 3.98 11.81 -24.17
CA PHE A 290 4.00 12.43 -22.85
C PHE A 290 5.25 13.29 -22.64
N VAL A 291 6.45 12.75 -22.86
CA VAL A 291 7.72 13.46 -22.66
C VAL A 291 7.84 14.66 -23.59
N LYS A 292 7.47 14.51 -24.87
CA LYS A 292 7.51 15.61 -25.84
C LYS A 292 6.55 16.74 -25.46
N ALA A 293 5.37 16.40 -24.94
CA ALA A 293 4.42 17.39 -24.47
C ALA A 293 4.91 18.07 -23.18
N TYR A 294 5.51 17.30 -22.26
CA TYR A 294 6.10 17.83 -21.04
C TYR A 294 7.23 18.81 -21.30
N GLU A 295 8.17 18.44 -22.18
CA GLU A 295 9.28 19.29 -22.60
C GLU A 295 8.77 20.64 -23.14
N ARG A 296 7.78 20.62 -24.04
CA ARG A 296 7.19 21.86 -24.57
C ARG A 296 6.56 22.73 -23.48
N ALA A 297 5.84 22.14 -22.53
CA ALA A 297 5.24 22.87 -21.43
C ALA A 297 6.33 23.47 -20.51
N ALA A 298 7.37 22.70 -20.20
CA ALA A 298 8.50 23.13 -19.37
C ALA A 298 9.27 24.29 -20.02
N LEU A 299 9.57 24.20 -21.32
CA LEU A 299 10.22 25.29 -22.07
C LEU A 299 9.37 26.57 -22.08
N SER A 300 8.04 26.45 -22.13
CA SER A 300 7.14 27.61 -22.03
C SER A 300 7.13 28.28 -20.66
N MET A 301 7.64 27.59 -19.63
CA MET A 301 7.88 28.11 -18.28
C MET A 301 9.34 28.57 -18.08
N ASN A 302 10.11 28.74 -19.16
CA ASN A 302 11.53 29.14 -19.16
C ASN A 302 12.47 28.14 -18.46
N MET A 303 12.06 26.87 -18.31
CA MET A 303 12.97 25.82 -17.84
C MET A 303 14.00 25.50 -18.92
N THR A 304 15.28 25.38 -18.55
CA THR A 304 16.35 25.06 -19.51
C THR A 304 16.60 23.56 -19.54
N ARG A 305 16.42 22.94 -20.71
CA ARG A 305 16.75 21.53 -20.94
C ARG A 305 18.26 21.33 -20.85
N VAL A 306 18.68 20.28 -20.16
CA VAL A 306 20.08 19.84 -20.07
C VAL A 306 20.21 18.40 -20.57
N GLU A 307 21.43 17.86 -20.57
CA GLU A 307 21.66 16.46 -20.91
C GLU A 307 20.88 15.53 -19.98
N SER A 308 20.29 14.48 -20.57
CA SER A 308 19.51 13.50 -19.82
C SER A 308 20.42 12.63 -18.95
N VAL A 309 20.04 12.43 -17.69
CA VAL A 309 20.78 11.59 -16.74
C VAL A 309 20.04 10.27 -16.57
N ALA A 310 20.68 9.16 -16.91
CA ALA A 310 20.09 7.84 -16.79
C ALA A 310 19.59 7.58 -15.35
N PRO A 311 18.42 6.94 -15.17
CA PRO A 311 17.58 6.32 -16.22
C PRO A 311 16.60 7.30 -16.90
N PHE A 312 16.62 8.59 -16.58
CA PHE A 312 15.60 9.53 -17.03
C PHE A 312 15.84 10.06 -18.44
N GLY A 313 14.76 10.22 -19.21
CA GLY A 313 14.81 10.70 -20.59
C GLY A 313 14.79 12.21 -20.76
N LEU A 314 14.36 12.96 -19.74
CA LEU A 314 14.19 14.43 -19.82
C LEU A 314 14.63 15.10 -18.51
N CYS A 315 15.60 16.02 -18.61
CA CYS A 315 16.18 16.73 -17.48
C CYS A 315 16.32 18.23 -17.74
N PHE A 316 16.35 19.00 -16.65
CA PHE A 316 16.40 20.46 -16.63
C PHE A 316 17.41 20.97 -15.60
N GLY A 317 17.95 22.17 -15.85
CA GLY A 317 18.85 22.86 -14.92
C GLY A 317 18.10 23.43 -13.73
N VAL A 318 18.55 23.11 -12.50
CA VAL A 318 17.93 23.51 -11.23
C VAL A 318 17.77 25.03 -11.11
N GLU A 319 18.71 25.81 -11.63
CA GLU A 319 18.69 27.28 -11.58
C GLU A 319 17.45 27.90 -12.24
N THR A 320 16.89 27.21 -13.22
CA THR A 320 15.71 27.66 -14.00
C THR A 320 14.39 27.11 -13.46
N VAL A 321 14.44 26.36 -12.35
CA VAL A 321 13.27 25.73 -11.74
C VAL A 321 13.06 26.32 -10.34
N PRO A 322 12.20 27.35 -10.21
CA PRO A 322 11.91 27.95 -8.92
C PRO A 322 11.46 26.90 -7.90
N LYS A 323 11.93 27.04 -6.66
CA LYS A 323 11.43 26.21 -5.56
C LYS A 323 10.18 26.85 -5.00
N THR A 324 9.08 26.11 -5.01
CA THR A 324 7.86 26.49 -4.30
C THR A 324 7.73 25.69 -3.02
N ARG A 325 6.73 26.07 -2.21
CA ARG A 325 6.32 25.30 -1.03
C ARG A 325 5.81 23.89 -1.37
N PHE A 326 5.39 23.64 -2.61
CA PHE A 326 4.89 22.34 -3.09
C PHE A 326 5.95 21.54 -3.87
N GLY A 327 7.22 21.94 -3.79
CA GLY A 327 8.31 21.42 -4.58
C GLY A 327 8.66 22.30 -5.78
N PRO A 328 9.43 21.77 -6.74
CA PRO A 328 9.79 22.48 -7.97
C PRO A 328 8.56 23.06 -8.71
N GLU A 329 8.63 24.33 -9.12
CA GLU A 329 7.61 24.96 -9.96
C GLU A 329 7.74 24.44 -11.39
N VAL A 330 6.87 23.51 -11.77
CA VAL A 330 6.95 22.79 -13.05
C VAL A 330 5.55 22.57 -13.60
N PRO A 331 5.41 22.23 -14.90
CA PRO A 331 4.11 21.88 -15.46
C PRO A 331 3.45 20.74 -14.66
N ASP A 332 2.25 20.98 -14.15
CA ASP A 332 1.49 19.94 -13.48
C ASP A 332 1.05 18.86 -14.48
N VAL A 333 0.99 17.63 -13.96
CA VAL A 333 0.38 16.49 -14.65
C VAL A 333 -0.95 16.19 -13.97
N GLU A 334 -2.03 16.15 -14.74
CA GLU A 334 -3.36 15.77 -14.25
C GLU A 334 -3.78 14.45 -14.89
N LEU A 335 -4.13 13.48 -14.05
CA LEU A 335 -4.76 12.23 -14.43
C LEU A 335 -6.29 12.38 -14.31
N GLY A 336 -7.00 12.40 -15.43
CA GLY A 336 -8.46 12.36 -15.44
C GLY A 336 -8.95 10.92 -15.22
N LEU A 337 -9.72 10.70 -14.17
CA LEU A 337 -10.14 9.36 -13.73
C LEU A 337 -11.50 8.98 -14.34
N GLN A 338 -12.47 8.54 -13.53
CA GLN A 338 -13.79 8.12 -14.01
C GLN A 338 -14.62 9.22 -14.69
N SER A 339 -14.25 10.49 -14.49
CA SER A 339 -14.79 11.64 -15.20
C SER A 339 -13.76 12.76 -15.24
N GLU A 340 -13.93 13.73 -16.15
CA GLU A 340 -13.05 14.91 -16.23
C GLU A 340 -13.10 15.81 -14.98
N LEU A 341 -14.09 15.62 -14.11
CA LEU A 341 -14.22 16.33 -12.83
C LEU A 341 -13.37 15.69 -11.72
N VAL A 342 -13.10 14.40 -11.82
CA VAL A 342 -12.31 13.67 -10.84
C VAL A 342 -10.88 13.54 -11.36
N LYS A 343 -10.02 14.44 -10.86
CA LYS A 343 -8.64 14.55 -11.29
C LYS A 343 -7.67 14.26 -10.15
N TRP A 344 -6.66 13.45 -10.44
CA TRP A 344 -5.48 13.34 -9.60
C TRP A 344 -4.38 14.22 -10.19
N ARG A 345 -4.09 15.32 -9.51
CA ARG A 345 -2.99 16.22 -9.87
C ARG A 345 -1.69 15.76 -9.20
N ILE A 346 -0.64 15.58 -10.00
CA ILE A 346 0.71 15.26 -9.54
C ILE A 346 1.53 16.55 -9.63
N HIS A 347 2.06 16.97 -8.48
CA HIS A 347 2.81 18.21 -8.34
C HIS A 347 4.32 17.99 -8.47
N GLY A 348 5.08 19.09 -8.61
CA GLY A 348 6.52 19.06 -8.82
C GLY A 348 7.31 18.14 -7.91
N ARG A 349 6.95 18.05 -6.62
CA ARG A 349 7.58 17.14 -5.65
C ARG A 349 7.54 15.66 -6.07
N ASN A 350 6.49 15.23 -6.78
CA ASN A 350 6.29 13.87 -7.27
C ASN A 350 6.52 13.74 -8.79
N LEU A 351 6.95 14.83 -9.45
CA LEU A 351 7.30 14.86 -10.87
C LEU A 351 8.81 14.93 -11.10
N MET A 352 9.54 15.66 -10.23
CA MET A 352 10.95 15.99 -10.45
C MET A 352 11.86 15.28 -9.47
N VAL A 353 12.77 14.49 -10.02
CA VAL A 353 13.83 13.79 -9.28
C VAL A 353 15.09 14.64 -9.32
N LYS A 354 15.56 15.08 -8.15
CA LYS A 354 16.87 15.72 -8.04
C LYS A 354 17.96 14.68 -8.19
N VAL A 355 18.73 14.74 -9.28
CA VAL A 355 19.83 13.78 -9.55
C VAL A 355 21.19 14.34 -9.17
N SER A 356 21.34 15.67 -9.16
CA SER A 356 22.50 16.40 -8.66
C SER A 356 22.08 17.78 -8.14
N ASP A 357 23.04 18.59 -7.67
CA ASP A 357 22.75 19.97 -7.27
C ASP A 357 22.39 20.89 -8.44
N GLU A 358 22.72 20.49 -9.67
CA GLU A 358 22.53 21.27 -10.89
C GLU A 358 21.40 20.72 -11.77
N VAL A 359 21.01 19.45 -11.60
CA VAL A 359 20.08 18.77 -12.51
C VAL A 359 18.89 18.14 -11.78
N VAL A 360 17.70 18.39 -12.31
CA VAL A 360 16.45 17.69 -11.98
C VAL A 360 15.89 17.01 -13.21
N CYS A 361 15.34 15.81 -13.03
CA CYS A 361 14.81 15.00 -14.13
C CYS A 361 13.35 14.63 -13.92
N LEU A 362 12.59 14.53 -15.01
CA LEU A 362 11.23 14.06 -14.99
C LEU A 362 11.20 12.58 -14.59
N GLY A 363 10.54 12.27 -13.47
CA GLY A 363 10.47 10.94 -12.85
C GLY A 363 9.51 9.97 -13.54
N PHE A 364 9.57 9.91 -14.87
CA PHE A 364 8.79 9.01 -15.73
C PHE A 364 9.74 8.30 -16.69
N LEU A 365 9.52 7.00 -16.89
CA LEU A 365 10.37 6.13 -17.68
C LEU A 365 9.61 5.47 -18.84
N ASP A 366 10.34 5.21 -19.92
CA ASP A 366 9.88 4.32 -20.99
C ASP A 366 9.87 2.89 -20.46
N GLY A 367 8.70 2.26 -20.43
CA GLY A 367 8.52 0.89 -19.97
C GLY A 367 8.62 -0.16 -21.09
N GLY A 368 8.78 0.25 -22.35
CA GLY A 368 8.82 -0.67 -23.48
C GLY A 368 7.43 -1.12 -23.96
N LEU A 369 7.43 -2.12 -24.86
CA LEU A 369 6.22 -2.65 -25.50
C LEU A 369 5.56 -3.80 -24.74
N GLU A 370 6.28 -4.47 -23.84
CA GLU A 370 5.81 -5.65 -23.10
C GLU A 370 5.42 -5.31 -21.65
N LEU A 371 4.44 -4.41 -21.49
CA LEU A 371 3.90 -4.11 -20.16
C LEU A 371 2.58 -4.83 -19.93
N GLY A 372 2.42 -5.46 -18.77
CA GLY A 372 1.13 -5.96 -18.29
C GLY A 372 0.09 -4.85 -18.03
N ALA A 373 0.50 -3.58 -18.11
CA ALA A 373 -0.34 -2.38 -18.09
C ALA A 373 0.34 -1.24 -18.84
N SER A 374 -0.37 -0.54 -19.73
CA SER A 374 0.21 0.55 -20.53
C SER A 374 0.75 1.72 -19.69
N ILE A 375 0.25 1.88 -18.45
CA ILE A 375 0.74 2.84 -17.47
C ILE A 375 0.79 2.17 -16.10
N VAL A 376 1.94 2.25 -15.45
CA VAL A 376 2.13 1.81 -14.06
C VAL A 376 2.60 3.01 -13.24
N LEU A 377 1.74 3.50 -12.34
CA LEU A 377 2.07 4.54 -11.37
C LEU A 377 2.97 3.95 -10.30
N GLY A 378 4.23 4.39 -10.29
CA GLY A 378 5.28 3.89 -9.41
C GLY A 378 5.38 4.64 -8.09
N GLY A 379 6.18 4.08 -7.18
CA GLY A 379 6.34 4.54 -5.81
C GLY A 379 6.52 6.04 -5.65
N PHE A 380 7.42 6.65 -6.43
CA PHE A 380 7.70 8.09 -6.37
C PHE A 380 6.47 8.97 -6.62
N GLN A 381 5.55 8.55 -7.50
CA GLN A 381 4.28 9.25 -7.74
C GLN A 381 3.22 8.99 -6.66
N LEU A 382 3.39 7.93 -5.87
CA LEU A 382 2.50 7.56 -4.77
C LEU A 382 2.98 8.12 -3.41
N GLU A 383 4.21 8.66 -3.34
CA GLU A 383 4.75 9.30 -2.14
C GLU A 383 3.97 10.56 -1.76
N ASP A 384 3.77 10.77 -0.45
CA ASP A 384 3.05 11.89 0.15
C ASP A 384 1.59 12.04 -0.36
N VAL A 385 0.99 10.90 -0.76
CA VAL A 385 -0.44 10.75 -1.05
C VAL A 385 -1.02 9.73 -0.09
N VAL A 386 -2.10 10.10 0.62
CA VAL A 386 -2.88 9.13 1.40
C VAL A 386 -3.72 8.34 0.42
N LEU A 387 -3.52 7.02 0.38
CA LEU A 387 -4.26 6.09 -0.48
C LEU A 387 -5.08 5.15 0.40
N HIS A 388 -6.38 5.37 0.45
CA HIS A 388 -7.34 4.53 1.14
C HIS A 388 -7.88 3.47 0.18
N PHE A 389 -7.58 2.20 0.43
CA PHE A 389 -8.08 1.07 -0.36
C PHE A 389 -9.26 0.43 0.36
N ASP A 390 -10.49 0.72 -0.09
CA ASP A 390 -11.68 -0.05 0.28
C ASP A 390 -11.81 -1.21 -0.71
N VAL A 391 -11.08 -2.30 -0.42
CA VAL A 391 -11.00 -3.47 -1.29
C VAL A 391 -12.35 -4.19 -1.34
N GLY A 392 -13.09 -4.20 -0.22
CA GLY A 392 -14.43 -4.78 -0.11
C GLY A 392 -15.44 -4.14 -1.05
N SER A 393 -15.45 -2.80 -1.13
CA SER A 393 -16.34 -2.04 -2.02
C SER A 393 -15.73 -1.77 -3.41
N SER A 394 -14.50 -2.24 -3.68
CA SER A 394 -13.76 -1.95 -4.91
C SER A 394 -13.62 -0.44 -5.20
N MET A 395 -13.24 0.32 -4.18
CA MET A 395 -13.01 1.76 -4.28
C MET A 395 -11.63 2.14 -3.73
N MET A 396 -11.04 3.19 -4.29
CA MET A 396 -9.81 3.79 -3.76
C MET A 396 -10.01 5.29 -3.58
N GLY A 397 -9.77 5.76 -2.36
CA GLY A 397 -9.73 7.17 -2.01
C GLY A 397 -8.30 7.69 -2.05
N PHE A 398 -8.09 8.88 -2.59
CA PHE A 398 -6.77 9.52 -2.59
C PHE A 398 -6.87 10.97 -2.09
N SER A 399 -5.84 11.40 -1.34
CA SER A 399 -5.66 12.80 -0.95
C SER A 399 -4.18 13.17 -0.95
N PRO A 400 -3.73 14.06 -1.86
CA PRO A 400 -2.37 14.58 -1.84
C PRO A 400 -2.13 15.43 -0.58
N LEU A 401 -1.16 15.04 0.25
CA LEU A 401 -0.84 15.74 1.50
C LEU A 401 -0.18 17.10 1.27
N LEU A 402 0.36 17.32 0.08
CA LEU A 402 1.01 18.56 -0.30
C LEU A 402 0.12 19.79 -0.10
N LYS A 403 -1.19 19.66 -0.31
CA LYS A 403 -2.17 20.74 -0.08
C LYS A 403 -2.15 21.23 1.38
N TRP A 404 -1.85 20.34 2.31
CA TRP A 404 -1.85 20.58 3.75
C TRP A 404 -0.45 20.82 4.31
N LYS A 405 0.58 20.90 3.45
CA LYS A 405 2.00 21.01 3.84
C LYS A 405 2.48 19.86 4.74
N ARG A 406 1.85 18.70 4.63
CA ARG A 406 2.24 17.49 5.39
C ARG A 406 2.93 16.49 4.48
N SER A 407 3.68 15.60 5.09
CA SER A 407 4.29 14.42 4.47
C SER A 407 3.79 13.17 5.18
N CYS A 408 3.80 12.02 4.49
CA CYS A 408 3.56 10.75 5.17
C CYS A 408 4.57 10.48 6.31
N SER A 409 5.76 11.10 6.24
CA SER A 409 6.77 11.02 7.30
C SER A 409 6.36 11.70 8.59
N ASP A 410 5.45 12.69 8.54
CA ASP A 410 4.91 13.36 9.74
C ASP A 410 4.00 12.42 10.55
N PHE A 411 3.61 11.30 9.95
CA PHE A 411 2.81 10.26 10.56
C PHE A 411 3.59 8.95 10.70
N GLY A 412 4.91 8.98 10.54
CA GLY A 412 5.77 7.84 10.83
C GLY A 412 5.91 7.58 12.33
N PHE A 413 6.38 6.38 12.69
CA PHE A 413 6.68 6.08 14.09
C PHE A 413 7.78 7.00 14.65
N GLY A 414 7.55 7.54 15.85
CA GLY A 414 8.44 8.50 16.50
C GLY A 414 8.37 9.92 15.93
N ALA A 415 7.40 10.21 15.05
CA ALA A 415 7.14 11.57 14.61
C ALA A 415 6.41 12.37 15.71
N THR A 416 6.99 13.51 16.08
CA THR A 416 6.31 14.55 16.86
C THR A 416 5.34 15.29 15.93
N PRO A 417 4.03 15.36 16.21
CA PRO A 417 3.10 16.22 15.49
C PRO A 417 3.59 17.66 15.59
N LEU A 418 3.71 18.32 14.43
CA LEU A 418 3.92 19.76 14.38
C LEU A 418 2.69 20.45 15.01
N GLU A 419 2.94 21.28 16.01
CA GLU A 419 1.94 22.15 16.62
C GLU A 419 1.15 22.89 15.54
N SER A 420 -0.16 22.89 15.67
CA SER A 420 -1.08 23.61 14.79
C SER A 420 -0.71 25.10 14.75
N LEU A 421 -0.33 25.61 13.56
CA LEU A 421 -0.17 27.03 13.28
C LEU A 421 -1.50 27.70 12.98
#